data_AF-A0A158L116-F1
#
_entry.id   AF-A0A158L116-F1
#
_cell.length_a   1.000
_cell.length_b   1.000
_cell.length_c   1.000
_cell.angle_alpha   90.00
_cell.angle_beta   90.00
_cell.angle_gamma   90.00
#
_symmetry.space_group_name_H-M   'P 1'
#
loop_
_entity.id
_entity.type
_entity.pdbx_description
1 polymer ?
#
loop_
_entity_poly.entity_id
_entity_poly.type
_entity_poly.pdbx_seq_one_letter_code
_entity_poly.pdbx_strand_id
1 'polypeptide(L)'
;MCYQSRLDLLGDAGLKESVESIADVLRQIFMALDLGSERAGQFFTPYEVSLLMAKMVTVGDGKEIRDRGFITMDEPACGSGGMVVAVAQAMHEAGLNYPTLLHATCTDIDPTCVHMAYVQLSLLGTPATVVHGNSLTLESRDVWHTPADVLCGSQTPSSADVSTKRARQ
;
A
#
# COMPACT_ATOMS: atom_id res chain seq x y z
N MET A 1 -11.83 -2.46 -21.07
CA MET A 1 -11.74 -1.45 -20.00
C MET A 1 -10.29 -1.02 -19.89
N CYS A 2 -9.98 0.28 -19.98
CA CYS A 2 -8.62 0.75 -19.69
C CYS A 2 -8.40 0.72 -18.16
N TYR A 3 -7.14 0.61 -17.74
CA TYR A 3 -6.80 0.54 -16.31
C TYR A 3 -7.30 1.75 -15.51
N GLN A 4 -7.40 2.94 -16.14
CA GLN A 4 -7.96 4.14 -15.51
C GLN A 4 -9.41 3.94 -15.05
N SER A 5 -10.28 3.35 -15.88
CA SER A 5 -11.67 3.09 -15.48
C SER A 5 -11.78 2.14 -14.28
N ARG A 6 -10.78 1.26 -14.09
CA ARG A 6 -10.68 0.42 -12.88
C ARG A 6 -10.33 1.25 -11.65
N LEU A 7 -9.40 2.19 -11.77
CA LEU A 7 -9.05 3.09 -10.66
C LEU A 7 -10.24 3.95 -10.25
N ASP A 8 -10.97 4.49 -11.23
CA ASP A 8 -12.18 5.28 -10.98
C ASP A 8 -13.25 4.46 -10.23
N LEU A 9 -13.42 3.19 -10.61
CA LEU A 9 -14.32 2.25 -9.93
C LEU A 9 -13.88 1.94 -8.49
N LEU A 10 -12.58 1.71 -8.28
CA LEU A 10 -12.02 1.42 -6.95
C LEU A 10 -12.05 2.64 -6.02
N GLY A 11 -11.94 3.84 -6.60
CA GLY A 11 -11.98 5.11 -5.89
C GLY A 11 -13.39 5.59 -5.52
N ASP A 12 -14.43 5.08 -6.16
CA ASP A 12 -15.82 5.43 -5.86
C ASP A 12 -16.33 4.66 -4.63
N ALA A 13 -16.16 5.27 -3.46
CA ALA A 13 -16.67 4.74 -2.21
C ALA A 13 -18.22 4.74 -2.10
N GLY A 14 -18.94 5.29 -3.10
CA GLY A 14 -20.40 5.28 -3.18
C GLY A 14 -20.97 4.07 -3.93
N LEU A 15 -20.16 3.30 -4.64
CA LEU A 15 -20.59 2.10 -5.35
C LEU A 15 -20.75 0.93 -4.36
N LYS A 16 -22.01 0.62 -4.05
CA LYS A 16 -22.44 -0.59 -3.32
C LYS A 16 -22.30 -1.88 -4.13
N GLU A 17 -21.92 -1.81 -5.41
CA GLU A 17 -21.55 -3.01 -6.17
C GLU A 17 -20.19 -3.48 -5.66
N SER A 18 -20.19 -4.66 -5.06
CA SER A 18 -19.08 -5.26 -4.35
C SER A 18 -17.85 -5.37 -5.25
N VAL A 19 -16.93 -4.42 -5.16
CA VAL A 19 -15.51 -4.75 -5.33
C VAL A 19 -15.28 -5.88 -4.32
N GLU A 20 -15.04 -7.10 -4.82
CA GLU A 20 -14.67 -8.24 -3.99
C GLU A 20 -13.63 -7.77 -2.97
N SER A 21 -13.89 -8.06 -1.68
CA SER A 21 -13.29 -7.36 -0.53
C SER A 21 -11.82 -7.02 -0.74
N ILE A 22 -11.45 -5.74 -0.58
CA ILE A 22 -10.04 -5.34 -0.45
C ILE A 22 -9.46 -6.18 0.70
N ALA A 23 -8.57 -7.10 0.37
CA ALA A 23 -8.06 -8.09 1.31
C ALA A 23 -6.69 -8.60 0.88
N ASP A 24 -5.89 -9.03 1.85
CA ASP A 24 -4.60 -9.65 1.60
C ASP A 24 -4.75 -11.13 1.21
N VAL A 25 -5.16 -11.39 -0.02
CA VAL A 25 -5.42 -12.74 -0.55
C VAL A 25 -4.13 -13.54 -0.75
N LEU A 26 -3.06 -12.91 -1.26
CA LEU A 26 -1.82 -13.62 -1.57
C LEU A 26 -1.14 -14.14 -0.31
N ARG A 27 -1.16 -13.37 0.77
CA ARG A 27 -0.70 -13.87 2.06
C ARG A 27 -1.54 -15.03 2.58
N GLN A 28 -2.87 -14.95 2.49
CA GLN A 28 -3.74 -16.03 2.95
C GLN A 28 -3.40 -17.34 2.24
N ILE A 29 -3.21 -17.30 0.92
CA ILE A 29 -2.78 -18.46 0.13
C ILE A 29 -1.38 -18.91 0.54
N PHE A 30 -0.43 -17.97 0.67
CA PHE A 30 0.96 -18.27 1.01
C PHE A 30 1.10 -18.96 2.38
N MET A 31 0.36 -18.47 3.38
CA MET A 31 0.33 -19.06 4.71
C MET A 31 -0.44 -20.39 4.74
N ALA A 32 -1.55 -20.51 4.01
CA ALA A 32 -2.31 -21.76 3.93
C ALA A 32 -1.52 -22.91 3.29
N LEU A 33 -0.60 -22.57 2.39
CA LEU A 33 0.32 -23.50 1.74
C LEU A 33 1.64 -23.70 2.51
N ASP A 34 1.81 -23.04 3.66
CA ASP A 34 3.02 -23.09 4.49
C ASP A 34 4.32 -22.80 3.70
N LEU A 35 4.24 -21.82 2.78
CA LEU A 35 5.38 -21.42 1.94
C LEU A 35 6.36 -20.50 2.67
N GLY A 36 6.08 -20.18 3.93
CA GLY A 36 6.88 -19.29 4.74
C GLY A 36 8.20 -19.90 5.16
N SER A 37 9.21 -19.04 5.33
CA SER A 37 10.51 -19.45 5.85
C SER A 37 10.63 -19.11 7.34
N GLU A 38 10.23 -20.05 8.22
CA GLU A 38 10.45 -19.91 9.66
C GLU A 38 11.94 -19.73 9.99
N ARG A 39 12.81 -20.40 9.22
CA ARG A 39 14.28 -20.30 9.37
C ARG A 39 14.84 -18.92 9.02
N ALA A 40 14.16 -18.17 8.16
CA ALA A 40 14.49 -16.77 7.87
C ALA A 40 13.84 -15.79 8.86
N GLY A 41 13.07 -16.28 9.84
CA GLY A 41 12.32 -15.44 10.77
C GLY A 41 11.14 -14.71 10.13
N GLN A 42 10.58 -15.26 9.05
CA GLN A 42 9.46 -14.64 8.34
C GLN A 42 8.17 -14.82 9.15
N PHE A 43 7.54 -13.70 9.50
CA PHE A 43 6.24 -13.67 10.14
C PHE A 43 5.34 -12.68 9.40
N PHE A 44 4.08 -13.05 9.21
CA PHE A 44 3.10 -12.14 8.63
C PHE A 44 2.13 -11.64 9.71
N THR A 45 1.98 -10.32 9.82
CA THR A 45 1.06 -9.64 10.73
C THR A 45 -0.40 -10.01 10.43
N PRO A 46 -1.17 -10.70 11.30
CA PRO A 46 -2.58 -11.04 11.07
C PRO A 46 -3.40 -9.90 10.48
N TYR A 47 -4.20 -10.18 9.44
CA TYR A 47 -4.81 -9.11 8.62
C TYR A 47 -5.68 -8.18 9.47
N GLU A 48 -6.44 -8.73 10.42
CA GLU A 48 -7.26 -7.95 11.35
C GLU A 48 -6.44 -7.00 12.23
N VAL A 49 -5.19 -7.33 12.55
CA VAL A 49 -4.29 -6.44 13.29
C VAL A 49 -3.80 -5.31 12.39
N SER A 50 -3.47 -5.60 11.13
CA SER A 50 -3.16 -4.56 10.15
C SER A 50 -4.34 -3.62 9.92
N LEU A 51 -5.56 -4.14 9.80
CA LEU A 51 -6.78 -3.35 9.62
C LEU A 51 -7.09 -2.49 10.86
N LEU A 52 -6.93 -3.04 12.06
CA LEU A 52 -7.04 -2.28 13.30
C LEU A 52 -6.04 -1.11 13.33
N MET A 53 -4.77 -1.37 13.03
CA MET A 53 -3.74 -0.34 12.98
C MET A 53 -4.03 0.73 11.93
N ALA A 54 -4.42 0.32 10.72
CA ALA A 54 -4.78 1.24 9.64
C ALA A 54 -5.92 2.18 10.05
N LYS A 55 -6.98 1.65 10.67
CA LYS A 55 -8.12 2.45 11.15
C LYS A 55 -7.76 3.40 12.28
N MET A 56 -6.91 2.96 13.22
CA MET A 56 -6.59 3.76 14.41
C MET A 56 -5.49 4.80 14.18
N VAL A 57 -4.46 4.44 13.42
CA VAL A 57 -3.20 5.21 13.36
C VAL A 57 -3.11 6.02 12.07
N THR A 58 -3.56 5.45 10.94
CA THR A 58 -3.34 6.05 9.62
C THR A 58 -4.57 6.81 9.12
N VAL A 59 -5.75 6.18 9.17
CA VAL A 59 -6.96 6.72 8.54
C VAL A 59 -7.84 7.49 9.53
N GLY A 60 -8.10 6.94 10.71
CA GLY A 60 -9.00 7.56 11.69
C GLY A 60 -10.39 7.82 11.12
N ASP A 61 -10.89 9.04 11.29
CA ASP A 61 -12.13 9.54 10.68
C ASP A 61 -11.92 10.06 9.23
N GLY A 62 -10.70 9.95 8.71
CA GLY A 62 -10.32 10.43 7.38
C GLY A 62 -10.17 11.95 7.26
N LYS A 63 -10.41 12.74 8.32
CA LYS A 63 -10.40 14.20 8.25
C LYS A 63 -9.04 14.74 7.83
N GLU A 64 -7.96 14.28 8.46
CA GLU A 64 -6.60 14.73 8.16
C GLU A 64 -6.20 14.45 6.70
N ILE A 65 -6.64 13.31 6.15
CA ILE A 65 -6.39 12.94 4.76
C ILE A 65 -7.16 13.86 3.81
N ARG A 66 -8.42 14.19 4.13
CA ARG A 66 -9.23 15.14 3.35
C ARG A 66 -8.62 16.54 3.36
N ASP A 67 -8.13 16.99 4.51
CA ASP A 67 -7.52 18.31 4.67
C ASP A 67 -6.17 18.40 3.91
N ARG A 68 -5.36 17.33 3.92
CA ARG A 68 -4.08 17.28 3.20
C ARG A 68 -4.21 16.98 1.71
N GLY A 69 -5.25 16.26 1.31
CA GLY A 69 -5.49 15.84 -0.06
C GLY A 69 -4.62 14.68 -0.55
N PHE A 70 -3.65 14.21 0.24
CA PHE A 70 -2.86 13.00 -0.06
C PHE A 70 -2.09 12.52 1.20
N ILE A 71 -1.68 11.26 1.21
CA ILE A 71 -0.74 10.67 2.17
C ILE A 71 0.30 9.79 1.47
N THR A 72 1.49 9.74 2.08
CA THR A 72 2.55 8.80 1.72
C THR A 72 2.78 7.84 2.89
N MET A 73 2.99 6.57 2.58
CA MET A 73 3.24 5.52 3.57
C MET A 73 4.52 4.77 3.22
N ASP A 74 5.38 4.52 4.20
CA ASP A 74 6.55 3.67 4.04
C ASP A 74 6.35 2.38 4.86
N GLU A 75 6.55 1.24 4.21
CA GLU A 75 6.47 -0.09 4.80
C GLU A 75 7.81 -0.82 4.57
N PRO A 76 8.73 -0.81 5.55
CA PRO A 76 10.11 -1.26 5.37
C PRO A 76 10.33 -2.77 5.45
N ALA A 77 9.31 -3.56 5.82
CA ALA A 77 9.35 -5.02 5.81
C ALA A 77 7.98 -5.55 5.35
N CYS A 78 7.66 -5.28 4.09
CA CYS A 78 6.28 -5.26 3.62
C CYS A 78 5.60 -6.62 3.53
N GLY A 79 6.35 -7.71 3.45
CA GLY A 79 5.81 -9.03 3.16
C GLY A 79 4.99 -8.99 1.87
N SER A 80 3.73 -9.41 1.98
CA SER A 80 2.72 -9.34 0.90
C SER A 80 2.19 -7.93 0.61
N GLY A 81 2.62 -6.91 1.35
CA GLY A 81 2.01 -5.57 1.32
C GLY A 81 0.73 -5.45 2.15
N GLY A 82 0.44 -6.43 3.03
CA GLY A 82 -0.82 -6.52 3.76
C GLY A 82 -1.18 -5.28 4.61
N MET A 83 -0.19 -4.54 5.13
CA MET A 83 -0.46 -3.27 5.82
C MET A 83 -0.99 -2.20 4.86
N VAL A 84 -0.39 -2.07 3.69
CA VAL A 84 -0.81 -1.09 2.68
C VAL A 84 -2.21 -1.42 2.17
N VAL A 85 -2.51 -2.72 1.98
CA VAL A 85 -3.87 -3.19 1.64
C VAL A 85 -4.87 -2.84 2.74
N ALA A 86 -4.51 -3.02 4.01
CA ALA A 86 -5.36 -2.65 5.14
C ALA A 86 -5.63 -1.13 5.20
N VAL A 87 -4.64 -0.29 4.87
CA VAL A 87 -4.82 1.17 4.75
C VAL A 87 -5.75 1.51 3.58
N ALA A 88 -5.56 0.90 2.42
CA ALA A 88 -6.46 1.10 1.27
C ALA A 88 -7.91 0.71 1.62
N GLN A 89 -8.12 -0.42 2.31
CA GLN A 89 -9.44 -0.82 2.80
C GLN A 89 -10.02 0.20 3.77
N ALA A 90 -9.26 0.61 4.78
CA ALA A 90 -9.72 1.59 5.77
C ALA A 90 -10.07 2.94 5.14
N MET A 91 -9.28 3.40 4.15
CA MET A 91 -9.58 4.61 3.38
C MET A 91 -10.87 4.46 2.58
N HIS A 92 -11.05 3.35 1.88
CA HIS A 92 -12.27 3.08 1.12
C HIS A 92 -13.50 3.08 2.03
N GLU A 93 -13.44 2.39 3.18
CA GLU A 93 -14.51 2.38 4.19
C GLU A 93 -14.81 3.77 4.78
N ALA A 94 -13.80 4.65 4.86
CA ALA A 94 -13.95 6.04 5.30
C ALA A 94 -14.45 6.99 4.19
N GLY A 95 -14.79 6.47 3.02
CA GLY A 95 -15.26 7.27 1.89
C GLY A 95 -14.15 8.07 1.20
N LEU A 96 -12.92 7.54 1.20
CA LEU A 96 -11.73 8.17 0.59
C LEU A 96 -11.30 7.39 -0.66
N ASN A 97 -11.01 8.12 -1.74
CA ASN A 97 -10.48 7.58 -2.99
C ASN A 97 -8.98 7.23 -2.82
N TYR A 98 -8.68 6.06 -2.26
CA TYR A 98 -7.30 5.65 -2.01
C TYR A 98 -6.42 5.61 -3.28
N PRO A 99 -6.89 5.22 -4.48
CA PRO A 99 -6.06 5.28 -5.69
C PRO A 99 -5.49 6.66 -5.99
N THR A 100 -6.17 7.74 -5.58
CA THR A 100 -5.69 9.12 -5.79
C THR A 100 -5.06 9.75 -4.55
N LEU A 101 -5.35 9.23 -3.36
CA LEU A 101 -5.00 9.86 -2.09
C LEU A 101 -3.85 9.15 -1.36
N LEU A 102 -3.43 7.96 -1.79
CA LEU A 102 -2.38 7.16 -1.16
C LEU A 102 -1.25 6.87 -2.14
N HIS A 103 0.00 7.05 -1.69
CA HIS A 103 1.17 6.45 -2.31
C HIS A 103 1.97 5.64 -1.27
N ALA A 104 2.32 4.40 -1.58
CA ALA A 104 3.09 3.53 -0.69
C ALA A 104 4.50 3.24 -1.22
N THR A 105 5.50 3.28 -0.36
CA THR A 105 6.81 2.68 -0.58
C THR A 105 6.87 1.38 0.20
N CYS A 106 7.07 0.25 -0.46
CA CYS A 106 7.12 -1.06 0.17
C CYS A 106 8.50 -1.67 -0.03
N THR A 107 9.20 -2.05 1.02
CA THR A 107 10.50 -2.72 0.91
C THR A 107 10.46 -4.08 1.57
N ASP A 108 11.02 -5.11 0.91
CA ASP A 108 11.25 -6.41 1.55
C ASP A 108 12.57 -7.03 1.08
N ILE A 109 13.16 -7.85 1.94
CA ILE A 109 14.40 -8.57 1.67
C ILE A 109 14.16 -9.88 0.90
N ASP A 110 12.95 -10.45 1.00
CA ASP A 110 12.54 -11.64 0.27
C ASP A 110 11.92 -11.26 -1.08
N PRO A 111 12.52 -11.67 -2.22
CA PRO A 111 11.97 -11.38 -3.55
C PRO A 111 10.57 -11.96 -3.75
N THR A 112 10.19 -13.04 -3.07
CA THR A 112 8.83 -13.61 -3.15
C THR A 112 7.81 -12.65 -2.56
N CYS A 113 8.12 -12.06 -1.40
CA CYS A 113 7.32 -11.00 -0.76
C CYS A 113 7.18 -9.79 -1.69
N VAL A 114 8.29 -9.32 -2.26
CA VAL A 114 8.31 -8.21 -3.24
C VAL A 114 7.33 -8.47 -4.38
N HIS A 115 7.37 -9.66 -4.99
CA HIS A 115 6.46 -9.99 -6.08
C HIS A 115 5.00 -10.10 -5.62
N MET A 116 4.73 -10.65 -4.44
CA MET A 116 3.38 -10.70 -3.89
C MET A 116 2.82 -9.28 -3.67
N ALA A 117 3.58 -8.41 -3.03
CA ALA A 117 3.21 -7.02 -2.81
C ALA A 117 2.95 -6.31 -4.14
N TYR A 118 3.85 -6.44 -5.12
CA TYR A 118 3.68 -5.85 -6.43
C TYR A 118 2.38 -6.28 -7.13
N VAL A 119 2.11 -7.59 -7.19
CA VAL A 119 0.92 -8.12 -7.86
C VAL A 119 -0.34 -7.64 -7.17
N GLN A 120 -0.41 -7.74 -5.84
CA GLN A 120 -1.62 -7.39 -5.09
C GLN A 120 -1.93 -5.89 -5.17
N LEU A 121 -0.94 -5.03 -4.98
CA LEU A 121 -1.11 -3.57 -5.05
C LEU A 121 -1.47 -3.11 -6.46
N SER A 122 -0.88 -3.74 -7.49
CA SER A 122 -1.24 -3.48 -8.89
C SER A 122 -2.71 -3.86 -9.19
N LEU A 123 -3.16 -5.01 -8.69
CA LEU A 123 -4.56 -5.44 -8.88
C LEU A 123 -5.54 -4.56 -8.11
N LEU A 124 -5.18 -4.13 -6.91
CA LEU A 124 -5.97 -3.23 -6.07
C LEU A 124 -5.86 -1.76 -6.50
N GLY A 125 -5.13 -1.43 -7.56
CA GLY A 125 -5.03 -0.04 -8.02
C GLY A 125 -4.39 0.91 -7.01
N THR A 126 -3.58 0.39 -6.09
CA THR A 126 -2.87 1.19 -5.09
C THR A 126 -1.56 1.71 -5.70
N PRO A 127 -1.34 3.04 -5.78
CA PRO A 127 -0.06 3.59 -6.19
C PRO A 127 1.04 3.19 -5.21
N ALA A 128 2.00 2.42 -5.69
CA ALA A 128 3.13 2.00 -4.91
C ALA A 128 4.43 1.82 -5.71
N THR A 129 5.54 2.10 -5.04
CA THR A 129 6.89 1.69 -5.38
C THR A 129 7.30 0.51 -4.49
N VAL A 130 7.56 -0.65 -5.07
CA VAL A 130 7.96 -1.87 -4.34
C VAL A 130 9.43 -2.15 -4.58
N VAL A 131 10.22 -2.22 -3.51
CA VAL A 131 11.67 -2.33 -3.52
C VAL A 131 12.09 -3.69 -2.99
N HIS A 132 12.86 -4.44 -3.77
CA HIS A 132 13.64 -5.55 -3.23
C HIS A 132 14.91 -4.98 -2.62
N GLY A 133 15.04 -5.07 -1.30
CA GLY A 133 16.12 -4.41 -0.60
C GLY A 133 16.23 -4.76 0.87
N ASN A 134 17.25 -4.23 1.52
CA ASN A 134 17.42 -4.37 2.96
C ASN A 134 17.32 -3.00 3.61
N SER A 135 16.16 -2.75 4.22
CA SER A 135 15.80 -1.49 4.87
C SER A 135 16.74 -1.07 6.00
N LEU A 136 17.45 -2.02 6.64
CA LEU A 136 18.44 -1.69 7.68
C LEU A 136 19.73 -1.15 7.08
N THR A 137 20.13 -1.66 5.92
CA THR A 137 21.35 -1.25 5.19
C THR A 137 21.10 -0.16 4.16
N LEU A 138 19.84 0.14 3.87
CA LEU A 138 19.38 1.00 2.77
C LEU A 138 19.82 0.50 1.37
N GLU A 139 20.15 -0.80 1.27
CA GLU A 139 20.45 -1.45 0.00
C GLU A 139 19.15 -1.60 -0.82
N SER A 140 19.19 -1.18 -2.08
CA SER A 140 18.14 -1.44 -3.06
C SER A 140 18.71 -2.26 -4.20
N ARG A 141 18.11 -3.42 -4.46
CA ARG A 141 18.53 -4.37 -5.50
C ARG A 141 17.66 -4.25 -6.74
N ASP A 142 16.35 -4.06 -6.56
CA ASP A 142 15.38 -3.94 -7.64
C ASP A 142 14.18 -3.08 -7.22
N VAL A 143 13.51 -2.43 -8.18
CA VAL A 143 12.42 -1.49 -7.95
C VAL A 143 11.29 -1.70 -8.95
N TRP A 144 10.07 -1.87 -8.43
CA TRP A 144 8.87 -2.21 -9.19
C TRP A 144 7.78 -1.17 -8.96
N HIS A 145 7.41 -0.45 -10.01
CA HIS A 145 6.35 0.55 -9.98
C HIS A 145 5.01 -0.07 -10.39
N THR A 146 4.01 -0.01 -9.52
CA THR A 146 2.64 -0.43 -9.86
C THR A 146 2.10 0.38 -11.04
N PRO A 147 1.18 -0.14 -11.85
CA PRO A 147 0.59 0.64 -12.94
C PRO A 147 -0.15 1.89 -12.43
N ALA A 148 -0.74 1.84 -11.23
CA ALA A 148 -1.36 3.00 -10.59
C ALA A 148 -0.32 4.09 -10.27
N ASP A 149 0.86 3.72 -9.79
CA ASP A 149 1.95 4.69 -9.55
C ASP A 149 2.38 5.39 -10.85
N VAL A 150 2.55 4.64 -11.94
CA VAL A 150 2.93 5.20 -13.24
C VAL A 150 1.84 6.10 -13.83
N LEU A 151 0.56 5.73 -13.67
CA LEU A 151 -0.57 6.45 -14.28
C LEU A 151 -1.06 7.63 -13.45
N CYS A 152 -1.00 7.54 -12.13
CA CYS A 152 -1.31 8.63 -11.20
C CYS A 152 -0.09 9.53 -10.93
N GLY A 153 1.07 9.20 -11.51
CA GLY A 153 2.37 9.83 -11.29
C GLY A 153 2.40 11.33 -11.56
N SER A 154 2.24 12.13 -10.50
CA SER A 154 2.77 13.50 -10.33
C SER A 154 2.31 14.21 -9.05
N GLN A 155 1.52 13.59 -8.18
CA GLN A 155 1.07 14.24 -6.93
C GLN A 155 1.93 13.95 -5.69
N THR A 156 2.91 13.06 -5.77
CA THR A 156 3.94 12.91 -4.74
C THR A 156 4.88 14.12 -4.79
N PRO A 157 4.97 14.96 -3.75
CA PRO A 157 5.98 16.00 -3.70
C PRO A 157 7.35 15.33 -3.75
N SER A 158 8.27 15.87 -4.56
CA SER A 158 9.63 15.36 -4.58
C SER A 158 10.23 15.43 -3.17
N SER A 159 11.19 14.56 -2.85
CA SER A 159 11.93 14.58 -1.57
C SER A 159 12.57 15.95 -1.26
N ALA A 160 12.71 16.85 -2.25
CA ALA A 160 13.13 18.23 -2.07
C ALA A 160 12.05 19.13 -1.41
N ASP A 161 10.76 18.87 -1.65
CA ASP A 161 9.64 19.70 -1.14
C ASP A 161 9.31 19.41 0.34
N VAL A 162 9.59 18.20 0.82
CA VAL A 162 9.36 17.81 2.22
C VAL A 162 10.37 18.49 3.16
N SER A 163 11.60 18.71 2.69
CA SER A 163 12.66 19.43 3.42
C SER A 163 12.30 20.91 3.64
N THR A 164 11.67 21.56 2.65
CA THR A 164 11.36 22.99 2.71
C THR A 164 10.18 23.32 3.62
N LYS A 165 9.24 22.38 3.84
CA LYS A 165 8.11 22.56 4.76
C LYS A 165 8.46 22.34 6.23
N ARG A 166 9.40 21.44 6.54
CA ARG A 166 9.87 21.21 7.93
C ARG A 166 10.75 22.36 8.48
N ALA A 167 11.37 23.16 7.62
CA ALA A 167 12.17 24.31 8.03
C ALA A 167 11.35 25.59 8.33
N ARG A 168 10.02 25.55 8.18
CA ARG A 168 9.12 26.69 8.37
C ARG A 168 8.12 26.51 9.53
N GLN A 169 8.30 25.50 10.38
CA GLN A 169 7.57 25.31 11.64
C GLN A 169 8.51 25.50 12.82
#